data_AF-A0AAD5GU04-F1
#
_entry.id   AF-A0AAD5GU04-F1
#
_cell.length_a   1.000
_cell.length_b   1.000
_cell.length_c   1.000
_cell.angle_alpha   90.00
_cell.angle_beta   90.00
_cell.angle_gamma   90.00
#
_symmetry.space_group_name_H-M   'P 1'
#
loop_
_entity.id
_entity.type
_entity.pdbx_description
1 polymer ?
#
loop_
_entity_poly.entity_id
_entity_poly.type
_entity_poly.pdbx_seq_one_letter_code
_entity_poly.pdbx_strand_id
1 'polypeptide(L)'
;MFLYTSSSSSKYLIDFEHLIAKPRNSSLSTSDLPPMEVFSPAYYAKCSIGGVFSCGLTHMAVTPLDIVKCNMQINPAKYKNISSGFGTLLKEHGIKGFFTGWVPTLLGYSAQGACKFGFYEFFKKAYADIAGPENAAKYKTFIYLAGSASAELIAGIALCPFEAVKVRVQTNPGFAKGISDSFLKFINAEGTAGLYKGLGPLWGRQIPYTMMKFACFETIVEMMYKHIIPIPKDECDKSLQLGVSFAGGYVAGVLCAIVSHPADNLVSFLNNSQGATVSNAVQKLGLLGLFTRGLPLRILMIGTLTGAQWGIYDAFKVAVGLPTTGGGAPSSKGKNADKVK
;
A
#
# COMPACT_ATOMS: atom_id res chain seq x y z
N MET A 1 43.92 -13.56 50.54
CA MET A 1 44.72 -14.30 49.55
C MET A 1 44.12 -13.98 48.19
N PHE A 2 44.93 -13.41 47.31
CA PHE A 2 44.58 -12.98 45.95
C PHE A 2 44.15 -14.17 45.05
N LEU A 3 43.24 -13.93 44.09
CA LEU A 3 43.51 -13.96 42.63
C LEU A 3 42.22 -14.25 41.81
N TYR A 4 41.94 -13.32 40.88
CA TYR A 4 41.41 -13.46 39.50
C TYR A 4 40.48 -14.64 39.14
N THR A 5 39.30 -14.33 38.56
CA THR A 5 39.09 -14.35 37.09
C THR A 5 37.82 -13.61 36.67
N SER A 6 37.96 -12.86 35.58
CA SER A 6 37.00 -12.00 34.86
C SER A 6 36.00 -12.80 33.99
N SER A 7 34.77 -12.31 33.80
CA SER A 7 34.24 -12.01 32.45
C SER A 7 32.78 -11.50 32.48
N SER A 8 32.61 -10.27 32.00
CA SER A 8 31.53 -9.76 31.15
C SER A 8 30.08 -9.77 31.65
N SER A 9 29.69 -8.65 32.27
CA SER A 9 28.30 -8.15 32.27
C SER A 9 28.35 -6.64 32.44
N SER A 10 28.39 -5.90 31.32
CA SER A 10 27.92 -4.50 31.19
C SER A 10 28.45 -3.89 29.88
N LYS A 11 27.67 -3.93 28.79
CA LYS A 11 27.82 -3.05 27.62
C LYS A 11 26.46 -2.81 26.96
N TYR A 12 25.58 -2.12 27.67
CA TYR A 12 24.44 -1.38 27.10
C TYR A 12 24.31 -0.06 27.85
N LEU A 13 25.23 0.86 27.61
CA LEU A 13 25.05 2.27 27.93
C LEU A 13 25.46 3.07 26.71
N ILE A 14 24.46 3.77 26.17
CA ILE A 14 24.53 4.67 25.02
C ILE A 14 25.30 5.91 25.49
N ASP A 15 26.49 6.12 24.95
CA ASP A 15 27.32 7.29 25.26
C ASP A 15 26.78 8.51 24.48
N PHE A 16 25.96 9.31 25.15
CA PHE A 16 25.21 10.44 24.59
C PHE A 16 26.03 11.75 24.50
N GLU A 17 27.31 11.74 24.88
CA GLU A 17 28.15 12.95 24.96
C GLU A 17 28.89 13.32 23.66
N HIS A 18 28.87 12.49 22.62
CA HIS A 18 29.53 12.84 21.35
C HIS A 18 28.68 13.68 20.37
N LEU A 19 27.48 14.09 20.79
CA LEU A 19 26.54 14.87 19.98
C LEU A 19 26.68 16.40 20.11
N ILE A 20 27.64 16.91 20.90
CA ILE A 20 27.82 18.36 21.08
C ILE A 20 29.30 18.73 20.94
N ALA A 21 29.79 18.92 19.70
CA ALA A 21 30.85 19.91 19.42
C ALA A 21 31.07 20.18 17.91
N LYS A 22 31.00 21.48 17.60
CA LYS A 22 31.55 22.28 16.49
C LYS A 22 30.73 22.45 15.18
N PRO A 23 30.52 23.72 14.75
CA PRO A 23 29.82 24.03 13.51
C PRO A 23 30.78 23.89 12.33
N ARG A 24 30.33 23.21 11.27
CA ARG A 24 31.05 23.22 9.98
C ARG A 24 30.06 23.57 8.88
N ASN A 25 30.16 24.83 8.44
CA ASN A 25 29.66 25.29 7.16
C ASN A 25 30.28 24.42 6.06
N SER A 26 29.48 23.55 5.45
CA SER A 26 29.72 22.96 4.14
C SER A 26 28.42 22.34 3.66
N SER A 27 27.92 22.83 2.52
CA SER A 27 26.79 22.27 1.78
C SER A 27 26.93 20.76 1.61
N LEU A 28 26.13 19.99 2.37
CA LEU A 28 26.13 18.53 2.30
C LEU A 28 25.43 18.10 1.00
N SER A 29 26.22 17.63 0.04
CA SER A 29 25.73 16.95 -1.16
C SER A 29 25.13 15.60 -0.75
N THR A 30 23.95 15.27 -1.30
CA THR A 30 23.25 13.99 -1.07
C THR A 30 24.03 12.74 -1.50
N SER A 31 25.23 12.91 -2.10
CA SER A 31 26.15 11.84 -2.49
C SER A 31 26.98 11.24 -1.35
N ASP A 32 27.04 11.89 -0.18
CA ASP A 32 28.06 11.58 0.84
C ASP A 32 27.52 10.76 2.03
N LEU A 33 26.28 10.28 1.95
CA LEU A 33 25.70 9.41 2.98
C LEU A 33 26.12 7.95 2.74
N PRO A 34 26.61 7.23 3.78
CA PRO A 34 26.95 5.82 3.64
C PRO A 34 25.72 5.02 3.16
N PRO A 35 25.91 3.95 2.35
CA PRO A 35 24.81 3.09 1.92
C PRO A 35 24.07 2.58 3.16
N MET A 36 22.80 2.95 3.29
CA MET A 36 22.01 2.63 4.47
C MET A 36 21.82 1.12 4.60
N GLU A 37 21.94 0.60 5.83
CA GLU A 37 21.65 -0.80 6.14
C GLU A 37 20.17 -1.10 5.88
N VAL A 38 19.93 -1.99 4.90
CA VAL A 38 18.62 -2.52 4.56
C VAL A 38 18.06 -3.25 5.79
N PHE A 39 16.78 -3.07 6.11
CA PHE A 39 16.10 -3.61 7.31
C PHE A 39 16.41 -2.92 8.65
N SER A 40 17.00 -1.73 8.64
CA SER A 40 17.08 -0.86 9.83
C SER A 40 15.73 -0.18 10.16
N PRO A 41 15.52 0.34 11.39
CA PRO A 41 14.35 1.16 11.71
C PRO A 41 14.16 2.36 10.77
N ALA A 42 15.27 2.96 10.34
CA ALA A 42 15.27 4.04 9.35
C ALA A 42 14.81 3.58 7.96
N TYR A 43 15.16 2.36 7.55
CA TYR A 43 14.65 1.75 6.31
C TYR A 43 13.12 1.61 6.37
N TYR A 44 12.59 1.01 7.44
CA TYR A 44 11.14 0.84 7.60
C TYR A 44 10.41 2.18 7.64
N ALA A 45 10.95 3.20 8.33
CA ALA A 45 10.36 4.54 8.35
C ALA A 45 10.30 5.17 6.94
N LYS A 46 11.36 5.03 6.14
CA LYS A 46 11.36 5.53 4.74
C LYS A 46 10.36 4.74 3.88
N CYS A 47 10.24 3.43 4.06
CA CYS A 47 9.20 2.64 3.39
C CYS A 47 7.79 3.10 3.79
N SER A 48 7.56 3.43 5.06
CA SER A 48 6.29 4.01 5.50
C SER A 48 6.00 5.36 4.82
N ILE A 49 6.99 6.26 4.75
CA ILE A 49 6.82 7.57 4.10
C ILE A 49 6.58 7.41 2.60
N GLY A 50 7.30 6.50 1.93
CA GLY A 50 7.02 6.15 0.53
C GLY A 50 5.60 5.63 0.35
N GLY A 51 5.12 4.82 1.29
CA GLY A 51 3.75 4.31 1.33
C GLY A 51 2.71 5.42 1.49
N VAL A 52 2.98 6.44 2.30
CA VAL A 52 2.13 7.65 2.44
C VAL A 52 1.95 8.33 1.09
N PHE A 53 3.05 8.65 0.39
CA PHE A 53 2.96 9.31 -0.90
C PHE A 53 2.30 8.42 -1.95
N SER A 54 2.66 7.14 -1.99
CA SER A 54 2.10 6.16 -2.91
C SER A 54 0.58 6.06 -2.79
N CYS A 55 0.07 5.71 -1.61
CA CYS A 55 -1.38 5.50 -1.43
C CYS A 55 -2.13 6.82 -1.28
N GLY A 56 -1.63 7.78 -0.52
CA GLY A 56 -2.31 9.05 -0.28
C GLY A 56 -2.55 9.84 -1.56
N LEU A 57 -1.51 10.08 -2.36
CA LEU A 57 -1.63 10.88 -3.58
C LEU A 57 -2.48 10.19 -4.66
N THR A 58 -2.31 8.87 -4.81
CA THR A 58 -3.09 8.13 -5.81
C THR A 58 -4.58 8.08 -5.45
N HIS A 59 -4.92 7.84 -4.19
CA HIS A 59 -6.32 7.85 -3.74
C HIS A 59 -6.94 9.26 -3.74
N MET A 60 -6.15 10.29 -3.46
CA MET A 60 -6.59 11.67 -3.66
C MET A 60 -6.92 11.94 -5.14
N ALA A 61 -6.05 11.51 -6.07
CA ALA A 61 -6.27 11.70 -7.50
C ALA A 61 -7.51 10.96 -8.03
N VAL A 62 -7.84 9.78 -7.48
CA VAL A 62 -9.04 9.02 -7.88
C VAL A 62 -10.31 9.41 -7.10
N THR A 63 -10.23 10.36 -6.17
CA THR A 63 -11.39 10.79 -5.35
C THR A 63 -12.63 11.18 -6.19
N PRO A 64 -12.53 11.93 -7.31
CA PRO A 64 -13.69 12.25 -8.13
C PRO A 64 -14.44 11.01 -8.64
N LEU A 65 -13.69 9.97 -9.01
CA LEU A 65 -14.25 8.70 -9.48
C LEU A 65 -14.87 7.90 -8.34
N ASP A 66 -14.25 7.94 -7.15
CA ASP A 66 -14.80 7.30 -5.95
C ASP A 66 -16.14 7.93 -5.55
N ILE A 67 -16.27 9.27 -5.61
CA ILE A 67 -17.53 9.95 -5.30
C ILE A 67 -18.64 9.52 -6.26
N VAL A 68 -18.35 9.47 -7.56
CA VAL A 68 -19.34 9.00 -8.56
C VAL A 68 -19.74 7.56 -8.25
N LYS A 69 -18.79 6.68 -7.94
CA LYS A 69 -19.07 5.28 -7.60
C LYS A 69 -19.91 5.12 -6.33
N CYS A 70 -19.60 5.85 -5.25
CA CYS A 70 -20.37 5.78 -4.02
C CYS A 70 -21.82 6.25 -4.23
N ASN A 71 -22.01 7.34 -5.00
CA ASN A 71 -23.34 7.82 -5.35
C ASN A 71 -24.12 6.83 -6.23
N MET A 72 -23.43 6.12 -7.14
CA MET A 72 -24.02 5.01 -7.91
C MET A 72 -24.48 3.84 -7.04
N GLN A 73 -23.72 3.50 -6.00
CA GLN A 73 -24.07 2.39 -5.11
C GLN A 73 -25.29 2.71 -4.24
N ILE A 74 -25.47 3.98 -3.87
CA ILE A 74 -26.57 4.40 -2.97
C ILE A 74 -27.82 4.76 -3.75
N ASN A 75 -27.65 5.45 -4.88
CA ASN A 75 -28.76 5.92 -5.72
C ASN A 75 -28.61 5.41 -7.16
N PRO A 76 -28.71 4.08 -7.39
CA PRO A 76 -28.50 3.49 -8.72
C PRO A 76 -29.52 3.94 -9.78
N ALA A 77 -30.73 4.35 -9.36
CA ALA A 77 -31.73 4.90 -10.27
C ALA A 77 -31.31 6.26 -10.86
N LYS A 78 -30.57 7.04 -10.08
CA LYS A 78 -30.15 8.41 -10.41
C LYS A 78 -28.79 8.43 -11.12
N TYR A 79 -27.85 7.62 -10.66
CA TYR A 79 -26.51 7.50 -11.24
C TYR A 79 -26.39 6.16 -11.98
N LYS A 80 -26.78 6.16 -13.26
CA LYS A 80 -26.91 4.92 -14.07
C LYS A 80 -25.57 4.35 -14.54
N ASN A 81 -24.64 5.23 -14.92
CA ASN A 81 -23.30 4.86 -15.38
C ASN A 81 -22.28 5.93 -14.96
N ILE A 82 -20.98 5.58 -15.05
CA ILE A 82 -19.88 6.45 -14.60
C ILE A 82 -19.90 7.78 -15.35
N SER A 83 -20.00 7.76 -16.69
CA SER A 83 -19.98 8.98 -17.51
C SER A 83 -21.18 9.90 -17.24
N SER A 84 -22.40 9.35 -17.15
CA SER A 84 -23.58 10.13 -16.74
C SER A 84 -23.43 10.63 -15.31
N GLY A 85 -22.78 9.84 -14.44
CA GLY A 85 -22.61 10.17 -13.04
C GLY A 85 -21.73 11.40 -12.82
N PHE A 86 -20.67 11.57 -13.61
CA PHE A 86 -19.90 12.81 -13.65
C PHE A 86 -20.78 14.01 -14.03
N GLY A 87 -21.59 13.87 -15.08
CA GLY A 87 -22.51 14.93 -15.51
C GLY A 87 -23.57 15.29 -14.46
N THR A 88 -24.18 14.29 -13.82
CA THR A 88 -25.16 14.48 -12.75
C THR A 88 -24.52 15.16 -11.53
N LEU A 89 -23.33 14.71 -11.12
CA LEU A 89 -22.63 15.30 -9.98
C LEU A 89 -22.26 16.77 -10.23
N LEU A 90 -21.80 17.09 -11.44
CA LEU A 90 -21.48 18.47 -11.83
C LEU A 90 -22.72 19.37 -11.80
N LYS A 91 -23.88 18.88 -12.25
CA LYS A 91 -25.13 19.65 -12.27
C LYS A 91 -25.66 19.96 -10.86
N GLU A 92 -25.49 19.05 -9.91
CA GLU A 92 -26.09 19.19 -8.57
C GLU A 92 -25.17 19.84 -7.55
N HIS A 93 -23.89 19.48 -7.57
CA HIS A 93 -22.92 19.90 -6.55
C HIS A 93 -21.80 20.77 -7.12
N GLY A 94 -21.81 21.03 -8.42
CA GLY A 94 -20.76 21.78 -9.10
C GLY A 94 -19.40 21.08 -9.04
N ILE A 95 -18.35 21.81 -9.41
CA ILE A 95 -16.97 21.29 -9.43
C ILE A 95 -16.50 20.89 -8.01
N LYS A 96 -16.96 21.61 -6.97
CA LYS A 96 -16.62 21.31 -5.58
C LYS A 96 -17.14 19.93 -5.15
N GLY A 97 -18.23 19.44 -5.76
CA GLY A 97 -18.77 18.11 -5.52
C GLY A 97 -17.74 16.99 -5.74
N PHE A 98 -16.86 17.12 -6.73
CA PHE A 98 -15.83 16.12 -7.06
C PHE A 98 -14.70 15.99 -6.04
N PHE A 99 -14.61 16.93 -5.09
CA PHE A 99 -13.61 16.89 -4.03
C PHE A 99 -14.23 16.60 -2.66
N THR A 100 -15.53 16.26 -2.59
CA THR A 100 -16.18 15.95 -1.32
C THR A 100 -15.54 14.73 -0.65
N GLY A 101 -15.04 14.91 0.58
CA GLY A 101 -14.36 13.85 1.32
C GLY A 101 -12.90 13.58 0.90
N TRP A 102 -12.26 14.46 0.12
CA TRP A 102 -10.84 14.27 -0.28
C TRP A 102 -9.87 14.21 0.91
N VAL A 103 -10.14 14.96 1.99
CA VAL A 103 -9.29 14.99 3.20
C VAL A 103 -9.29 13.65 3.94
N PRO A 104 -10.43 13.07 4.34
CA PRO A 104 -10.41 11.74 4.96
C PRO A 104 -9.88 10.66 4.01
N THR A 105 -10.09 10.78 2.69
CA THR A 105 -9.41 9.90 1.71
C THR A 105 -7.90 10.03 1.80
N LEU A 106 -7.36 11.24 1.68
CA LEU A 106 -5.91 11.47 1.71
C LEU A 106 -5.30 10.95 3.01
N LEU A 107 -5.85 11.33 4.16
CA LEU A 107 -5.30 10.92 5.46
C LEU A 107 -5.45 9.43 5.72
N GLY A 108 -6.62 8.85 5.41
CA GLY A 108 -6.87 7.43 5.60
C GLY A 108 -5.97 6.56 4.76
N TYR A 109 -5.87 6.84 3.46
CA TYR A 109 -5.00 6.08 2.55
C TYR A 109 -3.52 6.38 2.75
N SER A 110 -3.15 7.55 3.28
CA SER A 110 -1.79 7.82 3.75
C SER A 110 -1.42 6.93 4.94
N ALA A 111 -2.29 6.85 5.95
CA ALA A 111 -2.08 6.00 7.13
C ALA A 111 -2.05 4.51 6.76
N GLN A 112 -2.97 4.07 5.89
CA GLN A 112 -2.97 2.73 5.31
C GLN A 112 -1.66 2.46 4.58
N GLY A 113 -1.24 3.39 3.70
CA GLY A 113 -0.02 3.27 2.91
C GLY A 113 1.23 3.15 3.79
N ALA A 114 1.33 3.99 4.82
CA ALA A 114 2.42 3.94 5.80
C ALA A 114 2.55 2.56 6.43
N CYS A 115 1.44 2.05 6.98
CA CYS A 115 1.39 0.75 7.64
C CYS A 115 1.66 -0.37 6.63
N LYS A 116 1.00 -0.36 5.47
CA LYS A 116 1.09 -1.40 4.46
C LYS A 116 2.50 -1.57 3.93
N PHE A 117 3.18 -0.51 3.51
CA PHE A 117 4.53 -0.62 2.94
C PHE A 117 5.62 -0.76 4.01
N GLY A 118 5.49 -0.07 5.14
CA GLY A 118 6.44 -0.18 6.25
C GLY A 118 6.42 -1.57 6.90
N PHE A 119 5.25 -2.03 7.34
CA PHE A 119 5.12 -3.34 7.98
C PHE A 119 5.31 -4.50 7.00
N TYR A 120 5.01 -4.33 5.71
CA TYR A 120 5.32 -5.37 4.72
C TYR A 120 6.81 -5.69 4.70
N GLU A 121 7.67 -4.68 4.65
CA GLU A 121 9.13 -4.89 4.67
C GLU A 121 9.60 -5.51 5.99
N PHE A 122 9.00 -5.12 7.12
CA PHE A 122 9.28 -5.70 8.43
C PHE A 122 8.91 -7.19 8.48
N PHE A 123 7.66 -7.53 8.16
CA PHE A 123 7.18 -8.91 8.19
C PHE A 123 7.86 -9.79 7.14
N LYS A 124 8.15 -9.25 5.96
CA LYS A 124 8.93 -9.95 4.93
C LYS A 124 10.28 -10.39 5.46
N LYS A 125 11.00 -9.51 6.17
CA LYS A 125 12.28 -9.85 6.81
C LYS A 125 12.09 -10.84 7.96
N ALA A 126 11.16 -10.56 8.87
CA ALA A 126 10.91 -11.41 10.03
C ALA A 126 10.54 -12.85 9.63
N TYR A 127 9.67 -13.03 8.64
CA TYR A 127 9.27 -14.36 8.16
C TYR A 127 10.36 -15.04 7.34
N ALA A 128 11.18 -14.31 6.58
CA ALA A 128 12.36 -14.87 5.93
C ALA A 128 13.40 -15.36 6.94
N ASP A 129 13.62 -14.62 8.02
CA ASP A 129 14.55 -14.99 9.10
C ASP A 129 14.07 -16.21 9.87
N ILE A 130 12.76 -16.29 10.15
CA ILE A 130 12.15 -17.46 10.80
C ILE A 130 12.23 -18.70 9.90
N ALA A 131 12.03 -18.56 8.59
CA ALA A 131 12.12 -19.68 7.66
C ALA A 131 13.57 -20.20 7.52
N GLY A 132 14.55 -19.31 7.66
CA GLY A 132 15.96 -19.58 7.35
C GLY A 132 16.26 -19.43 5.84
N PRO A 133 17.53 -19.30 5.46
CA PRO A 133 17.93 -18.87 4.11
C PRO A 133 17.48 -19.80 2.98
N GLU A 134 17.53 -21.12 3.17
CA GLU A 134 17.10 -22.10 2.15
C GLU A 134 15.57 -22.09 1.95
N ASN A 135 14.81 -22.07 3.05
CA ASN A 135 13.35 -22.05 3.00
C ASN A 135 12.81 -20.68 2.58
N ALA A 136 13.52 -19.59 2.88
CA ALA A 136 13.13 -18.25 2.45
C ALA A 136 13.11 -18.12 0.92
N ALA A 137 14.05 -18.76 0.24
CA ALA A 137 14.05 -18.85 -1.23
C ALA A 137 12.95 -19.79 -1.75
N LYS A 138 12.77 -20.96 -1.11
CA LYS A 138 11.79 -21.97 -1.53
C LYS A 138 10.33 -21.54 -1.33
N TYR A 139 10.03 -20.91 -0.20
CA TYR A 139 8.67 -20.48 0.21
C TYR A 139 8.46 -18.97 0.08
N LYS A 140 9.25 -18.33 -0.78
CA LYS A 140 9.25 -16.88 -1.01
C LYS A 140 7.86 -16.28 -1.24
N THR A 141 7.06 -16.90 -2.10
CA THR A 141 5.69 -16.45 -2.36
C THR A 141 4.82 -16.49 -1.11
N PHE A 142 4.92 -17.55 -0.29
CA PHE A 142 4.18 -17.64 0.97
C PHE A 142 4.61 -16.58 1.97
N ILE A 143 5.91 -16.27 2.03
CA ILE A 143 6.45 -15.18 2.86
C ILE A 143 5.87 -13.83 2.42
N TYR A 144 5.81 -13.57 1.11
CA TYR A 144 5.23 -12.34 0.58
C TYR A 144 3.74 -12.22 0.87
N LEU A 145 2.99 -13.33 0.73
CA LEU A 145 1.57 -13.39 1.05
C LEU A 145 1.32 -13.18 2.56
N ALA A 146 2.07 -13.87 3.42
CA ALA A 146 1.93 -13.73 4.87
C ALA A 146 2.34 -12.33 5.35
N GLY A 147 3.43 -11.78 4.82
CA GLY A 147 3.92 -10.45 5.19
C GLY A 147 2.96 -9.35 4.78
N SER A 148 2.42 -9.43 3.56
CA SER A 148 1.44 -8.46 3.05
C SER A 148 0.09 -8.56 3.76
N ALA A 149 -0.38 -9.78 4.11
CA ALA A 149 -1.60 -9.96 4.90
C ALA A 149 -1.47 -9.35 6.30
N SER A 150 -0.33 -9.59 6.97
CA SER A 150 -0.07 -9.08 8.32
C SER A 150 0.04 -7.55 8.34
N ALA A 151 0.70 -6.98 7.32
CA ALA A 151 0.76 -5.53 7.15
C ALA A 151 -0.64 -4.91 6.91
N GLU A 152 -1.47 -5.56 6.08
CA GLU A 152 -2.82 -5.07 5.76
C GLU A 152 -3.79 -5.16 6.95
N LEU A 153 -3.63 -6.14 7.84
CA LEU A 153 -4.40 -6.20 9.09
C LEU A 153 -4.23 -4.91 9.91
N ILE A 154 -2.98 -4.49 10.11
CA ILE A 154 -2.64 -3.27 10.85
C ILE A 154 -3.08 -2.02 10.05
N ALA A 155 -2.82 -2.01 8.75
CA ALA A 155 -3.20 -0.90 7.88
C ALA A 155 -4.73 -0.68 7.83
N GLY A 156 -5.52 -1.76 7.89
CA GLY A 156 -6.97 -1.70 7.94
C GLY A 156 -7.50 -1.02 9.21
N ILE A 157 -6.85 -1.24 10.36
CA ILE A 157 -7.20 -0.56 11.62
C ILE A 157 -6.96 0.95 11.49
N ALA A 158 -5.85 1.35 10.87
CA ALA A 158 -5.53 2.75 10.64
C ALA A 158 -6.48 3.42 9.63
N LEU A 159 -6.90 2.69 8.58
CA LEU A 159 -7.77 3.20 7.52
C LEU A 159 -9.25 3.31 7.95
N CYS A 160 -9.75 2.33 8.71
CA CYS A 160 -11.17 2.16 9.00
C CYS A 160 -11.88 3.44 9.50
N PRO A 161 -11.37 4.20 10.49
CA PRO A 161 -12.05 5.41 10.96
C PRO A 161 -12.19 6.47 9.86
N PHE A 162 -11.18 6.62 9.02
CA PHE A 162 -11.23 7.58 7.90
C PHE A 162 -12.16 7.12 6.80
N GLU A 163 -12.22 5.81 6.52
CA GLU A 163 -13.14 5.26 5.52
C GLU A 163 -14.61 5.44 5.97
N ALA A 164 -14.91 5.23 7.25
CA ALA A 164 -16.24 5.45 7.83
C ALA A 164 -16.67 6.93 7.68
N VAL A 165 -15.79 7.86 8.04
CA VAL A 165 -16.04 9.30 7.89
C VAL A 165 -16.14 9.71 6.42
N LYS A 166 -15.25 9.20 5.55
CA LYS A 166 -15.27 9.46 4.11
C LYS A 166 -16.61 9.07 3.50
N VAL A 167 -17.07 7.84 3.74
CA VAL A 167 -18.36 7.36 3.25
C VAL A 167 -19.46 8.29 3.75
N ARG A 168 -19.54 8.56 5.05
CA ARG A 168 -20.58 9.44 5.60
C ARG A 168 -20.61 10.83 4.95
N VAL A 169 -19.45 11.44 4.73
CA VAL A 169 -19.32 12.77 4.08
C VAL A 169 -19.69 12.73 2.60
N GLN A 170 -19.36 11.65 1.88
CA GLN A 170 -19.66 11.51 0.46
C GLN A 170 -21.12 11.18 0.17
N THR A 171 -21.82 10.59 1.14
CA THR A 171 -23.17 10.04 0.95
C THR A 171 -24.26 10.88 1.58
N ASN A 172 -23.91 11.77 2.51
CA ASN A 172 -24.84 12.68 3.16
C ASN A 172 -24.41 14.14 2.91
N PRO A 173 -24.91 14.77 1.84
CA PRO A 173 -24.61 16.17 1.54
C PRO A 173 -24.95 17.09 2.71
N GLY A 174 -24.00 17.92 3.14
CA GLY A 174 -24.19 18.83 4.27
C GLY A 174 -23.91 18.24 5.66
N PHE A 175 -23.48 16.97 5.74
CA PHE A 175 -23.14 16.32 7.01
C PHE A 175 -22.14 17.13 7.85
N ALA A 176 -21.07 17.64 7.25
CA ALA A 176 -20.05 18.40 7.97
C ALA A 176 -19.32 19.41 7.09
N LYS A 177 -18.81 20.48 7.71
CA LYS A 177 -18.07 21.58 7.04
C LYS A 177 -16.56 21.31 6.95
N GLY A 178 -16.07 20.24 7.55
CA GLY A 178 -14.65 19.87 7.58
C GLY A 178 -14.41 18.54 8.30
N ILE A 179 -13.16 18.07 8.31
CA ILE A 179 -12.83 16.74 8.85
C ILE A 179 -13.04 16.65 10.36
N SER A 180 -12.63 17.66 11.14
CA SER A 180 -12.82 17.69 12.60
C SER A 180 -14.30 17.67 12.96
N ASP A 181 -15.11 18.50 12.30
CA ASP A 181 -16.56 18.51 12.41
C ASP A 181 -17.17 17.15 12.02
N SER A 182 -16.66 16.51 10.96
CA SER A 182 -17.13 15.19 10.51
C SER A 182 -16.87 14.10 11.55
N PHE A 183 -15.67 14.05 12.12
CA PHE A 183 -15.31 13.07 13.15
C PHE A 183 -16.11 13.31 14.43
N LEU A 184 -16.22 14.55 14.90
CA LEU A 184 -16.99 14.88 16.10
C LEU A 184 -18.47 14.53 15.93
N LYS A 185 -19.08 14.89 14.80
CA LYS A 185 -20.47 14.53 14.51
C LYS A 185 -20.67 13.02 14.39
N PHE A 186 -19.74 12.32 13.76
CA PHE A 186 -19.81 10.87 13.65
C PHE A 186 -19.74 10.21 15.03
N ILE A 187 -18.77 10.60 15.86
CA ILE A 187 -18.59 10.06 17.21
C ILE A 187 -19.81 10.37 18.08
N ASN A 188 -20.36 11.59 17.98
CA ASN A 188 -21.56 11.95 18.73
C ASN A 188 -22.81 11.16 18.28
N ALA A 189 -22.88 10.77 17.00
CA ALA A 189 -24.04 10.06 16.46
C ALA A 189 -23.96 8.53 16.63
N GLU A 190 -22.76 7.93 16.51
CA GLU A 190 -22.57 6.47 16.47
C GLU A 190 -21.58 5.93 17.51
N GLY A 191 -20.93 6.80 18.27
CA GLY A 191 -19.85 6.46 19.17
C GLY A 191 -18.54 6.14 18.45
N THR A 192 -17.47 5.99 19.24
CA THR A 192 -16.13 5.61 18.74
C THR A 192 -16.11 4.19 18.17
N ALA A 193 -16.90 3.27 18.74
CA ALA A 193 -17.07 1.93 18.19
C ALA A 193 -17.71 1.94 16.79
N GLY A 194 -18.52 2.95 16.48
CA GLY A 194 -19.11 3.16 15.15
C GLY A 194 -18.07 3.25 14.03
N LEU A 195 -16.90 3.84 14.31
CA LEU A 195 -15.80 4.00 13.35
C LEU A 195 -15.22 2.67 12.87
N TYR A 196 -15.42 1.59 13.63
CA TYR A 196 -14.86 0.26 13.35
C TYR A 196 -15.90 -0.78 12.92
N LYS A 197 -17.19 -0.42 12.82
CA LYS A 197 -18.24 -1.34 12.35
C LYS A 197 -17.95 -1.93 10.97
N GLY A 198 -17.24 -1.18 10.12
CA GLY A 198 -16.86 -1.59 8.77
C GLY A 198 -15.56 -2.41 8.67
N LEU A 199 -14.87 -2.68 9.77
CA LEU A 199 -13.52 -3.27 9.74
C LEU A 199 -13.49 -4.68 9.16
N GLY A 200 -14.45 -5.54 9.53
CA GLY A 200 -14.55 -6.90 8.99
C GLY A 200 -14.72 -6.93 7.46
N PRO A 201 -15.74 -6.26 6.90
CA PRO A 201 -15.90 -6.11 5.45
C PRO A 201 -14.69 -5.44 4.78
N LEU A 202 -14.06 -4.46 5.43
CA LEU A 202 -12.86 -3.81 4.93
C LEU A 202 -11.71 -4.81 4.78
N TRP A 203 -11.42 -5.60 5.80
CA TRP A 203 -10.38 -6.64 5.75
C TRP A 203 -10.70 -7.73 4.72
N GLY A 204 -11.95 -8.19 4.65
CA GLY A 204 -12.38 -9.19 3.67
C GLY A 204 -12.13 -8.76 2.22
N ARG A 205 -12.12 -7.45 1.95
CA ARG A 205 -11.78 -6.88 0.65
C ARG A 205 -10.29 -6.58 0.50
N GLN A 206 -9.68 -5.93 1.49
CA GLN A 206 -8.33 -5.36 1.36
C GLN A 206 -7.23 -6.41 1.51
N ILE A 207 -7.38 -7.39 2.40
CA ILE A 207 -6.34 -8.40 2.63
C ILE A 207 -6.07 -9.23 1.37
N PRO A 208 -7.09 -9.84 0.71
CA PRO A 208 -6.85 -10.59 -0.53
C PRO A 208 -6.27 -9.71 -1.64
N TYR A 209 -6.76 -8.46 -1.74
CA TYR A 209 -6.27 -7.50 -2.73
C TYR A 209 -4.78 -7.19 -2.52
N THR A 210 -4.38 -6.86 -1.29
CA THR A 210 -2.98 -6.54 -0.94
C THR A 210 -2.07 -7.75 -1.09
N MET A 211 -2.51 -8.95 -0.68
CA MET A 211 -1.77 -10.20 -0.89
C MET A 211 -1.43 -10.42 -2.37
N MET A 212 -2.44 -10.36 -3.23
CA MET A 212 -2.26 -10.54 -4.67
C MET A 212 -1.39 -9.42 -5.26
N LYS A 213 -1.63 -8.17 -4.87
CA LYS A 213 -0.88 -7.01 -5.38
C LYS A 213 0.63 -7.15 -5.10
N PHE A 214 1.03 -7.46 -3.87
CA PHE A 214 2.45 -7.55 -3.51
C PHE A 214 3.11 -8.81 -4.08
N ALA A 215 2.46 -9.98 -3.96
CA ALA A 215 3.03 -11.23 -4.46
C ALA A 215 3.18 -11.23 -5.99
N CYS A 216 2.17 -10.75 -6.73
CA CYS A 216 2.26 -10.63 -8.19
C CYS A 216 3.31 -9.59 -8.60
N PHE A 217 3.36 -8.44 -7.93
CA PHE A 217 4.32 -7.39 -8.27
C PHE A 217 5.77 -7.87 -8.14
N GLU A 218 6.14 -8.44 -7.00
CA GLU A 218 7.52 -8.93 -6.77
C GLU A 218 7.88 -10.01 -7.79
N THR A 219 6.96 -10.95 -8.06
CA THR A 219 7.17 -12.04 -9.04
C THR A 219 7.31 -11.50 -10.46
N ILE A 220 6.46 -10.55 -10.87
CA ILE A 220 6.50 -9.98 -12.22
C ILE A 220 7.77 -9.18 -12.42
N VAL A 221 8.16 -8.33 -11.47
CA VAL A 221 9.37 -7.53 -11.60
C VAL A 221 10.59 -8.44 -11.69
N GLU A 222 10.66 -9.51 -10.89
CA GLU A 222 11.71 -10.53 -11.01
C GLU A 222 11.72 -11.21 -12.38
N MET A 223 10.55 -11.56 -12.91
CA MET A 223 10.44 -12.15 -14.26
C MET A 223 10.85 -11.16 -15.35
N MET A 224 10.53 -9.87 -15.21
CA MET A 224 10.94 -8.80 -16.14
C MET A 224 12.46 -8.65 -16.16
N TYR A 225 13.11 -8.59 -14.98
CA TYR A 225 14.57 -8.53 -14.90
C TYR A 225 15.26 -9.80 -15.39
N LYS A 226 14.62 -10.97 -15.25
CA LYS A 226 15.22 -12.24 -15.68
C LYS A 226 15.09 -12.51 -17.18
N HIS A 227 13.99 -12.12 -17.81
CA HIS A 227 13.68 -12.53 -19.19
C HIS A 227 13.56 -11.38 -20.20
N ILE A 228 13.31 -10.15 -19.75
CA ILE A 228 13.05 -9.01 -20.64
C ILE A 228 14.24 -8.05 -20.66
N ILE A 229 14.90 -7.86 -19.52
CA ILE A 229 16.01 -6.92 -19.38
C ILE A 229 17.34 -7.69 -19.43
N PRO A 230 18.19 -7.46 -20.44
CA PRO A 230 19.45 -8.20 -20.59
C PRO A 230 20.55 -7.74 -19.63
N ILE A 231 20.28 -6.74 -18.78
CA ILE A 231 21.24 -6.07 -17.92
C ILE A 231 20.87 -6.34 -16.45
N PRO A 232 21.84 -6.66 -15.58
CA PRO A 232 21.62 -6.76 -14.14
C PRO A 232 20.99 -5.48 -13.57
N LYS A 233 20.11 -5.64 -12.56
CA LYS A 233 19.37 -4.51 -11.97
C LYS A 233 20.28 -3.39 -11.44
N ASP A 234 21.44 -3.75 -10.91
CA ASP A 234 22.44 -2.83 -10.37
C ASP A 234 23.16 -1.99 -11.44
N GLU A 235 23.07 -2.39 -12.70
CA GLU A 235 23.64 -1.68 -13.85
C GLU A 235 22.58 -0.90 -14.66
N CYS A 236 21.29 -1.07 -14.33
CA CYS A 236 20.20 -0.35 -14.97
C CYS A 236 20.13 1.12 -14.49
N ASP A 237 19.93 2.06 -15.42
CA ASP A 237 19.64 3.45 -15.07
C ASP A 237 18.39 3.57 -14.19
N LYS A 238 18.37 4.56 -13.31
CA LYS A 238 17.26 4.81 -12.37
C LYS A 238 15.94 5.02 -13.10
N SER A 239 15.95 5.69 -14.26
CA SER A 239 14.74 5.91 -15.07
C SER A 239 14.17 4.58 -15.58
N LEU A 240 15.03 3.67 -16.04
CA LEU A 240 14.62 2.33 -16.48
C LEU A 240 14.06 1.53 -15.31
N GLN A 241 14.69 1.56 -14.14
CA GLN A 241 14.18 0.86 -12.95
C GLN A 241 12.79 1.38 -12.55
N LEU A 242 12.56 2.70 -12.58
CA LEU A 242 11.25 3.29 -12.29
C LEU A 242 10.20 2.92 -13.34
N GLY A 243 10.59 2.88 -14.62
CA GLY A 243 9.73 2.41 -15.71
C GLY A 243 9.32 0.95 -15.52
N VAL A 244 10.24 0.10 -15.09
CA VAL A 244 9.98 -1.31 -14.74
C VAL A 244 9.04 -1.42 -13.55
N SER A 245 9.22 -0.63 -12.50
CA SER A 245 8.31 -0.61 -11.36
C SER A 245 6.90 -0.18 -11.76
N PHE A 246 6.75 0.83 -12.62
CA PHE A 246 5.43 1.24 -13.12
C PHE A 246 4.80 0.15 -13.98
N ALA A 247 5.53 -0.39 -14.97
CA ALA A 247 5.04 -1.41 -15.89
C ALA A 247 4.73 -2.73 -15.17
N GLY A 248 5.62 -3.20 -14.30
CA GLY A 248 5.41 -4.36 -13.44
C GLY A 248 4.23 -4.15 -12.49
N GLY A 249 4.08 -2.94 -11.95
CA GLY A 249 2.92 -2.54 -11.15
C GLY A 249 1.61 -2.59 -11.94
N TYR A 250 1.62 -2.14 -13.20
CA TYR A 250 0.45 -2.20 -14.08
C TYR A 250 0.06 -3.65 -14.37
N VAL A 251 1.00 -4.48 -14.83
CA VAL A 251 0.75 -5.91 -15.14
C VAL A 251 0.30 -6.67 -13.89
N ALA A 252 0.92 -6.41 -12.74
CA ALA A 252 0.50 -6.98 -11.45
C ALA A 252 -0.91 -6.53 -11.08
N GLY A 253 -1.25 -5.27 -11.33
CA GLY A 253 -2.60 -4.75 -11.14
C GLY A 253 -3.64 -5.44 -12.04
N VAL A 254 -3.30 -5.75 -13.28
CA VAL A 254 -4.16 -6.53 -14.19
C VAL A 254 -4.40 -7.94 -13.66
N LEU A 255 -3.34 -8.67 -13.28
CA LEU A 255 -3.48 -10.01 -12.70
C LEU A 255 -4.26 -9.98 -11.39
N CYS A 256 -3.97 -9.03 -10.52
CA CYS A 256 -4.69 -8.81 -9.27
C CYS A 256 -6.18 -8.54 -9.54
N ALA A 257 -6.51 -7.72 -10.55
CA ALA A 257 -7.88 -7.45 -10.93
C ALA A 257 -8.61 -8.73 -11.35
N ILE A 258 -8.00 -9.57 -12.18
CA ILE A 258 -8.58 -10.83 -12.67
C ILE A 258 -8.81 -11.82 -11.53
N VAL A 259 -7.79 -12.04 -10.69
CA VAL A 259 -7.85 -13.04 -9.60
C VAL A 259 -8.78 -12.60 -8.47
N SER A 260 -8.78 -11.32 -8.11
CA SER A 260 -9.64 -10.79 -7.03
C SER A 260 -11.06 -10.47 -7.47
N HIS A 261 -11.36 -10.51 -8.78
CA HIS A 261 -12.66 -10.12 -9.32
C HIS A 261 -13.85 -10.88 -8.72
N PRO A 262 -13.79 -12.23 -8.59
CA PRO A 262 -14.93 -12.98 -8.08
C PRO A 262 -15.23 -12.65 -6.61
N ALA A 263 -14.18 -12.56 -5.79
CA ALA A 263 -14.30 -12.23 -4.38
C ALA A 263 -14.88 -10.81 -4.18
N ASP A 264 -14.46 -9.85 -5.00
CA ASP A 264 -14.97 -8.49 -4.92
C ASP A 264 -16.41 -8.35 -5.39
N ASN A 265 -16.82 -9.09 -6.44
CA ASN A 265 -18.22 -9.15 -6.84
C ASN A 265 -19.10 -9.79 -5.76
N LEU A 266 -18.61 -10.83 -5.08
CA LEU A 266 -19.29 -11.44 -3.93
C LEU A 266 -19.42 -10.45 -2.77
N VAL A 267 -18.32 -9.84 -2.32
CA VAL A 267 -18.34 -8.87 -1.21
C VAL A 267 -19.22 -7.67 -1.53
N SER A 268 -19.15 -7.15 -2.76
CA SER A 268 -20.01 -6.04 -3.20
C SER A 268 -21.49 -6.42 -3.20
N PHE A 269 -21.83 -7.65 -3.61
CA PHE A 269 -23.21 -8.13 -3.57
C PHE A 269 -23.73 -8.26 -2.14
N LEU A 270 -22.92 -8.85 -1.25
CA LEU A 270 -23.26 -9.03 0.17
C LEU A 270 -23.43 -7.68 0.88
N ASN A 271 -22.59 -6.69 0.56
CA ASN A 271 -22.71 -5.35 1.11
C ASN A 271 -23.98 -4.62 0.65
N ASN A 272 -24.46 -4.89 -0.57
CA ASN A 272 -25.67 -4.26 -1.11
C ASN A 272 -26.96 -5.02 -0.75
N SER A 273 -26.88 -6.27 -0.31
CA SER A 273 -28.04 -7.12 -0.02
C SER A 273 -27.98 -7.61 1.43
N GLN A 274 -28.55 -6.84 2.36
CA GLN A 274 -28.56 -7.21 3.78
C GLN A 274 -29.21 -8.60 3.99
N GLY A 275 -28.50 -9.49 4.70
CA GLY A 275 -28.93 -10.86 4.97
C GLY A 275 -28.74 -11.85 3.81
N ALA A 276 -28.18 -11.43 2.68
CA ALA A 276 -27.88 -12.35 1.59
C ALA A 276 -26.68 -13.23 1.92
N THR A 277 -26.70 -14.48 1.43
CA THR A 277 -25.58 -15.41 1.53
C THR A 277 -24.77 -15.43 0.23
N VAL A 278 -23.57 -16.00 0.30
CA VAL A 278 -22.75 -16.27 -0.89
C VAL A 278 -23.52 -17.11 -1.92
N SER A 279 -24.35 -18.06 -1.46
CA SER A 279 -25.19 -18.88 -2.34
C SER A 279 -26.19 -18.02 -3.12
N ASN A 280 -26.85 -17.06 -2.47
CA ASN A 280 -27.76 -16.13 -3.13
C ASN A 280 -27.02 -15.27 -4.17
N ALA A 281 -25.78 -14.87 -3.88
CA ALA A 281 -24.95 -14.12 -4.81
C ALA A 281 -24.63 -14.94 -6.06
N VAL A 282 -24.21 -16.19 -5.88
CA VAL A 282 -23.89 -17.11 -6.99
C VAL A 282 -25.12 -17.43 -7.83
N GLN A 283 -26.27 -17.67 -7.19
CA GLN A 283 -27.54 -17.92 -7.89
C GLN A 283 -28.01 -16.71 -8.69
N LYS A 284 -27.83 -15.49 -8.17
CA LYS A 284 -28.33 -14.26 -8.80
C LYS A 284 -27.38 -13.66 -9.84
N LEU A 285 -26.06 -13.77 -9.63
CA LEU A 285 -25.04 -13.26 -10.55
C LEU A 285 -24.63 -14.29 -11.60
N GLY A 286 -24.78 -15.57 -11.29
CA GLY A 286 -24.23 -16.68 -12.08
C GLY A 286 -22.71 -16.76 -11.96
N LEU A 287 -22.16 -17.97 -12.17
CA LEU A 287 -20.72 -18.20 -12.07
C LEU A 287 -19.96 -17.37 -13.12
N LEU A 288 -20.44 -17.32 -14.36
CA LEU A 288 -19.84 -16.51 -15.42
C LEU A 288 -19.92 -15.00 -15.12
N GLY A 289 -21.03 -14.53 -14.55
CA GLY A 289 -21.21 -13.13 -14.18
C GLY A 289 -20.27 -12.71 -13.04
N LEU A 290 -19.97 -13.64 -12.13
CA LEU A 290 -19.00 -13.44 -11.05
C LEU A 290 -17.60 -13.09 -11.57
N PHE A 291 -17.19 -13.70 -12.68
CA PHE A 291 -15.84 -13.51 -13.26
C PHE A 291 -15.77 -12.41 -14.33
N THR A 292 -16.88 -12.07 -14.99
CA THR A 292 -16.83 -11.18 -16.18
C THR A 292 -17.42 -9.78 -15.94
N ARG A 293 -18.39 -9.65 -15.02
CA ARG A 293 -19.14 -8.40 -14.85
C ARG A 293 -18.26 -7.28 -14.31
N GLY A 294 -18.01 -6.26 -15.12
CA GLY A 294 -17.20 -5.09 -14.73
C GLY A 294 -15.68 -5.31 -14.76
N LEU A 295 -15.21 -6.47 -15.23
CA LEU A 295 -13.78 -6.81 -15.27
C LEU A 295 -12.94 -5.83 -16.13
N PRO A 296 -13.35 -5.43 -17.36
CA PRO A 296 -12.53 -4.51 -18.17
C PRO A 296 -12.29 -3.15 -17.49
N LEU A 297 -13.33 -2.58 -16.87
CA LEU A 297 -13.21 -1.34 -16.11
C LEU A 297 -12.29 -1.51 -14.90
N ARG A 298 -12.39 -2.66 -14.20
CA ARG A 298 -11.52 -2.99 -13.07
C ARG A 298 -10.07 -3.13 -13.51
N ILE A 299 -9.80 -3.80 -14.63
CA ILE A 299 -8.44 -3.97 -15.17
C ILE A 299 -7.82 -2.60 -15.43
N LEU A 300 -8.54 -1.70 -16.12
CA LEU A 300 -8.04 -0.36 -16.40
C LEU A 300 -7.77 0.41 -15.10
N MET A 301 -8.73 0.40 -14.17
CA MET A 301 -8.62 1.16 -12.92
C MET A 301 -7.55 0.61 -11.96
N ILE A 302 -7.59 -0.69 -11.67
CA ILE A 302 -6.66 -1.32 -10.73
C ILE A 302 -5.26 -1.38 -11.34
N GLY A 303 -5.14 -1.67 -12.63
CA GLY A 303 -3.87 -1.65 -13.35
C GLY A 303 -3.20 -0.29 -13.24
N THR A 304 -3.88 0.78 -13.67
CA THR A 304 -3.34 2.14 -13.60
C THR A 304 -3.05 2.61 -12.18
N LEU A 305 -3.96 2.34 -11.22
CA LEU A 305 -3.76 2.69 -9.81
C LEU A 305 -2.55 1.96 -9.22
N THR A 306 -2.42 0.67 -9.47
CA THR A 306 -1.33 -0.16 -8.94
C THR A 306 0.02 0.24 -9.55
N GLY A 307 0.07 0.47 -10.87
CA GLY A 307 1.24 0.98 -11.56
C GLY A 307 1.69 2.34 -11.01
N ALA A 308 0.76 3.29 -10.86
CA ALA A 308 1.05 4.60 -10.29
C ALA A 308 1.54 4.50 -8.84
N GLN A 309 0.92 3.65 -8.02
CA GLN A 309 1.32 3.43 -6.63
C GLN A 309 2.75 2.90 -6.52
N TRP A 310 3.12 1.89 -7.30
CA TRP A 310 4.48 1.35 -7.30
C TRP A 310 5.49 2.31 -7.90
N GLY A 311 5.12 3.04 -8.97
CA GLY A 311 5.96 4.08 -9.56
C GLY A 311 6.28 5.20 -8.58
N ILE A 312 5.27 5.74 -7.87
CA ILE A 312 5.47 6.79 -6.86
C ILE A 312 6.29 6.26 -5.68
N TYR A 313 6.02 5.02 -5.23
CA TYR A 313 6.73 4.39 -4.12
C TYR A 313 8.23 4.25 -4.44
N ASP A 314 8.56 3.69 -5.59
CA ASP A 314 9.95 3.48 -5.98
C ASP A 314 10.64 4.78 -6.38
N ALA A 315 9.92 5.77 -6.95
CA ALA A 315 10.47 7.10 -7.18
C ALA A 315 10.87 7.77 -5.85
N PHE A 316 10.04 7.65 -4.82
CA PHE A 316 10.38 8.11 -3.48
C PHE A 316 11.61 7.38 -2.93
N LYS A 317 11.65 6.04 -3.01
CA LYS A 317 12.81 5.24 -2.56
C LYS A 317 14.10 5.70 -3.23
N VAL A 318 14.09 5.86 -4.54
CA VAL A 318 15.26 6.33 -5.31
C VAL A 318 15.69 7.74 -4.87
N ALA A 319 14.74 8.64 -4.63
CA ALA A 319 15.02 10.01 -4.17
C ALA A 319 15.67 10.04 -2.78
N VAL A 320 15.36 9.08 -1.89
CA VAL A 320 15.93 8.99 -0.54
C VAL A 320 17.11 8.02 -0.42
N GLY A 321 17.66 7.58 -1.55
CA GLY A 321 18.85 6.72 -1.64
C GLY A 321 18.60 5.23 -1.42
N LEU A 322 17.35 4.77 -1.53
CA LEU A 322 16.99 3.35 -1.40
C LEU A 322 16.84 2.67 -2.77
N PRO A 323 17.07 1.34 -2.84
CA PRO A 323 16.85 0.58 -4.07
C PRO A 323 15.36 0.47 -4.40
N THR A 324 15.04 0.41 -5.69
CA THR A 324 13.70 0.09 -6.19
C THR A 324 13.26 -1.30 -5.75
N THR A 325 11.95 -1.56 -5.70
CA THR A 325 11.39 -2.82 -5.23
C THR A 325 11.54 -3.93 -6.30
N GLY A 326 11.40 -5.22 -5.95
CA GLY A 326 11.46 -6.33 -6.93
C GLY A 326 12.85 -6.68 -7.46
N GLY A 327 13.91 -6.53 -6.67
CA GLY A 327 15.24 -7.02 -7.03
C GLY A 327 15.85 -7.77 -5.87
N GLY A 328 16.59 -8.85 -6.16
CA GLY A 328 17.43 -9.51 -5.17
C GLY A 328 18.32 -8.47 -4.47
N ALA A 329 18.67 -8.73 -3.20
CA ALA A 329 19.56 -7.88 -2.44
C ALA A 329 20.77 -7.49 -3.31
N PRO A 330 21.21 -6.22 -3.29
CA PRO A 330 22.38 -5.82 -4.06
C PRO A 330 23.49 -6.80 -3.76
N SER A 331 24.05 -7.42 -4.80
CA SER A 331 25.19 -8.31 -4.65
C SER A 331 26.25 -7.52 -3.89
N SER A 332 26.72 -8.07 -2.76
CA SER A 332 27.86 -7.50 -2.06
C SER A 332 29.05 -7.58 -3.02
N LYS A 333 29.28 -6.55 -3.82
CA LYS A 333 30.51 -6.44 -4.62
C LYS A 333 31.69 -6.58 -3.64
N GLY A 334 32.47 -7.62 -3.87
CA GLY A 334 33.38 -8.21 -2.89
C GLY A 334 34.41 -7.22 -2.35
N LYS A 335 34.53 -7.18 -1.03
CA LYS A 335 35.67 -6.59 -0.31
C LYS A 335 36.83 -7.57 -0.08
N ASN A 336 36.96 -8.61 -0.92
CA ASN A 336 38.00 -9.64 -0.79
C ASN A 336 38.74 -9.91 -2.11
N ALA A 337 39.16 -8.85 -2.80
CA ALA A 337 40.09 -8.97 -3.91
C ALA A 337 41.13 -7.83 -3.84
N ASP A 338 41.87 -7.78 -2.73
CA ASP A 338 43.16 -7.08 -2.62
C ASP A 338 43.84 -7.53 -1.32
N LYS A 339 44.23 -8.80 -1.27
CA LYS A 339 45.19 -9.32 -0.27
C LYS A 339 45.82 -10.65 -0.69
N VAL A 340 46.15 -10.82 -1.98
CA VAL A 340 47.12 -11.82 -2.41
C VAL A 340 47.84 -11.30 -3.67
N LYS A 341 48.92 -10.54 -3.46
CA LYS A 341 50.23 -10.71 -4.09
C LYS A 341 51.17 -9.63 -3.59
#